data_AF-X6NQ92-F1
#
_entry.id   AF-X6NQ92-F1
#
_cell.length_a   1.000
_cell.length_b   1.000
_cell.length_c   1.000
_cell.angle_alpha   90.00
_cell.angle_beta   90.00
_cell.angle_gamma   90.00
#
_symmetry.space_group_name_H-M   'P 1'
#
loop_
_entity.id
_entity.type
_entity.pdbx_description
1 polymer ?
#
loop_
_entity_poly.entity_id
_entity_poly.type
_entity_poly.pdbx_seq_one_letter_code
_entity_poly.pdbx_strand_id
1 'polypeptide(L)'
;MSEEVKEAEKKAQFQQELELLYYGSIPTYLKRQPGTFVSFDSKRCQVGDTDEEIKVAAMRRFPQFALGEEYSRILVPAMPCVDVKLTKVKEEKDKESETETHKTKAPKQDLNAKDELKWVGNPLLKCKKHENENIKCELVHTFASGVRSAIVEFRNEEVRVFYRLKGCGNNEDGFLYRCIQDNTLPFMEIRGSSFLHTSVRELYMNDLIQRILKDNAYKIPFRCANIRSVGYYEYEEGEEEDDIKLSKIKKCCSVFETIGNRRLGDDLIIGLECLYDRIIDWDNVHKDDYMSKNSTIIDSSRINESDGILMETYMAVLCGCPLIQKKVAIPLKHNIQDRFTKNNLETHCAGEYDKIMKSILESKDKNTQVSGTSNEILCDIMYRLGFESGMIQRILFENKISWGTYQDAFGYHCNAHCNNYVVTIANAEPANTSPICWLSPLDFDMAFLENEYLPYHHPNWSEWMEKHVIGESEYLKAKRKKWIKIFDNQQVEHSFKDIITLEINGNRLSLAGDPQISTGVQNTVPSNHSSPKHDFVKWVLRDMLVKGFNDSLDMTPSQIQHVWFENFMKWSPYKINIASNLFNLALIQRNGVVV
;
A
#
# COMPACT_ATOMS: atom_id res chain seq x y z
N MET A 1 5.85 -42.06 15.53
CA MET A 1 6.43 -40.85 14.91
C MET A 1 7.62 -40.44 15.76
N SER A 2 8.82 -40.36 15.17
CA SER A 2 10.03 -39.94 15.89
C SER A 2 9.91 -38.48 16.34
N GLU A 3 10.72 -38.07 17.32
CA GLU A 3 10.77 -36.66 17.76
C GLU A 3 11.15 -35.71 16.62
N GLU A 4 12.04 -36.13 15.73
CA GLU A 4 12.44 -35.38 14.54
C GLU A 4 11.26 -35.08 13.60
N VAL A 5 10.36 -36.04 13.38
CA VAL A 5 9.18 -35.82 12.53
C VAL A 5 8.21 -34.84 13.18
N LYS A 6 8.00 -34.93 14.50
CA LYS A 6 7.17 -33.97 15.25
C LYS A 6 7.76 -32.55 15.20
N GLU A 7 9.08 -32.43 15.27
CA GLU A 7 9.75 -31.14 15.16
C GLU A 7 9.65 -30.54 13.75
N ALA A 8 9.82 -31.37 12.72
CA ALA A 8 9.66 -30.97 11.33
C ALA A 8 8.22 -30.51 11.02
N GLU A 9 7.21 -31.22 11.50
CA GLU A 9 5.79 -30.84 11.35
C GLU A 9 5.48 -29.51 12.03
N LYS A 10 5.96 -29.30 13.27
CA LYS A 10 5.81 -28.01 13.96
C LYS A 10 6.47 -26.86 13.22
N LYS A 11 7.68 -27.08 12.67
CA LYS A 11 8.39 -26.08 11.88
C LYS A 11 7.63 -25.73 10.60
N ALA A 12 7.07 -26.72 9.92
CA ALA A 12 6.26 -26.52 8.71
C ALA A 12 4.97 -25.75 9.02
N GLN A 13 4.27 -26.11 10.11
CA GLN A 13 3.08 -25.39 10.57
C GLN A 13 3.39 -23.93 10.90
N PHE A 14 4.49 -23.68 11.63
CA PHE A 14 4.89 -22.31 11.96
C PHE A 14 5.25 -21.49 10.71
N GLN A 15 5.99 -22.07 9.77
CA GLN A 15 6.29 -21.39 8.52
C GLN A 15 5.01 -21.03 7.75
N GLN A 16 4.02 -21.91 7.78
CA GLN A 16 2.70 -21.65 7.22
C GLN A 16 1.97 -20.51 7.96
N GLU A 17 2.00 -20.48 9.29
CA GLU A 17 1.39 -19.41 10.09
C GLU A 17 2.08 -18.06 9.86
N LEU A 18 3.42 -18.02 9.82
CA LEU A 18 4.17 -16.84 9.43
C LEU A 18 3.80 -16.37 8.04
N GLU A 19 3.68 -17.29 7.09
CA GLU A 19 3.26 -16.94 5.74
C GLU A 19 1.84 -16.38 5.73
N LEU A 20 0.91 -16.90 6.52
CA LEU A 20 -0.43 -16.32 6.62
C LEU A 20 -0.39 -14.90 7.22
N LEU A 21 0.43 -14.66 8.25
CA LEU A 21 0.71 -13.31 8.78
C LEU A 21 1.34 -12.39 7.71
N TYR A 22 1.83 -12.93 6.59
CA TYR A 22 2.29 -12.15 5.44
C TYR A 22 1.17 -11.55 4.60
N TYR A 23 0.01 -12.18 4.62
CA TYR A 23 -1.16 -11.75 3.86
C TYR A 23 -2.18 -11.02 4.73
N GLY A 24 -2.13 -11.22 6.05
CA GLY A 24 -2.83 -10.40 7.03
C GLY A 24 -3.00 -11.13 8.36
N SER A 25 -3.27 -10.38 9.42
CA SER A 25 -3.39 -10.92 10.78
C SER A 25 -4.80 -10.87 11.34
N ILE A 26 -5.68 -10.07 10.74
CA ILE A 26 -7.07 -9.90 11.19
C ILE A 26 -7.97 -10.78 10.31
N PRO A 27 -8.51 -11.88 10.83
CA PRO A 27 -9.47 -12.69 10.10
C PRO A 27 -10.71 -11.87 9.72
N THR A 28 -11.26 -12.10 8.54
CA THR A 28 -12.54 -11.56 8.09
C THR A 28 -13.27 -12.61 7.25
N TYR A 29 -14.51 -12.34 6.89
CA TYR A 29 -15.36 -13.28 6.18
C TYR A 29 -15.98 -12.59 4.97
N LEU A 30 -16.07 -13.33 3.86
CA LEU A 30 -16.77 -12.88 2.66
C LEU A 30 -17.95 -13.81 2.39
N LYS A 31 -19.04 -13.23 1.88
CA LYS A 31 -20.18 -13.95 1.30
C LYS A 31 -20.22 -13.69 -0.21
N ARG A 32 -20.77 -14.66 -0.95
CA ARG A 32 -21.11 -14.47 -2.37
C ARG A 32 -22.21 -13.42 -2.49
N GLN A 33 -22.05 -12.53 -3.46
CA GLN A 33 -23.00 -11.47 -3.77
C GLN A 33 -23.41 -11.58 -5.24
N PRO A 34 -24.70 -11.34 -5.59
CA PRO A 34 -25.10 -11.20 -6.99
C PRO A 34 -24.26 -10.17 -7.74
N GLY A 35 -23.97 -10.45 -8.99
CA GLY A 35 -23.13 -9.61 -9.83
C GLY A 35 -22.35 -10.41 -10.87
N THR A 36 -21.46 -9.71 -11.55
CA THR A 36 -20.65 -10.26 -12.63
C THR A 36 -19.17 -10.03 -12.38
N PHE A 37 -18.34 -10.99 -12.77
CA PHE A 37 -16.89 -10.81 -12.85
C PHE A 37 -16.51 -10.41 -14.28
N VAL A 38 -15.77 -9.32 -14.40
CA VAL A 38 -15.22 -8.84 -15.67
C VAL A 38 -13.71 -9.06 -15.66
N SER A 39 -13.23 -9.96 -16.52
CA SER A 39 -11.80 -10.19 -16.67
C SER A 39 -11.10 -8.96 -17.25
N PHE A 40 -9.90 -8.69 -16.74
CA PHE A 40 -9.08 -7.56 -17.17
C PHE A 40 -7.95 -8.01 -18.10
N ASP A 41 -7.71 -7.22 -19.13
CA ASP A 41 -6.54 -7.33 -20.00
C ASP A 41 -6.15 -5.91 -20.42
N SER A 42 -4.96 -5.47 -20.01
CA SER A 42 -4.46 -4.13 -20.31
C SER A 42 -4.34 -3.83 -21.81
N LYS A 43 -4.26 -4.86 -22.68
CA LYS A 43 -4.28 -4.67 -24.13
C LYS A 43 -5.64 -4.22 -24.67
N ARG A 44 -6.70 -4.43 -23.91
CA ARG A 44 -8.06 -3.98 -24.25
C ARG A 44 -8.38 -2.59 -23.70
N CYS A 45 -7.47 -1.99 -22.93
CA CYS A 45 -7.65 -0.66 -22.37
C CYS A 45 -7.45 0.43 -23.43
N GLN A 46 -8.38 1.37 -23.45
CA GLN A 46 -8.25 2.63 -24.17
C GLN A 46 -8.45 3.77 -23.19
N VAL A 47 -7.51 4.70 -23.18
CA VAL A 47 -7.65 5.97 -22.46
C VAL A 47 -8.62 6.84 -23.24
N GLY A 48 -9.64 7.38 -22.57
CA GLY A 48 -10.60 8.28 -23.20
C GLY A 48 -9.93 9.55 -23.68
N ASP A 49 -10.20 9.94 -24.92
CA ASP A 49 -9.59 11.09 -25.60
C ASP A 49 -10.63 11.99 -26.28
N THR A 50 -11.90 11.63 -26.22
CA THR A 50 -12.98 12.44 -26.78
C THR A 50 -13.41 13.54 -25.80
N ASP A 51 -13.91 14.65 -26.34
CA ASP A 51 -14.48 15.74 -25.53
C ASP A 51 -15.55 15.24 -24.57
N GLU A 52 -16.36 14.26 -24.97
CA GLU A 52 -17.41 13.69 -24.12
C GLU A 52 -16.85 12.88 -22.95
N GLU A 53 -15.77 12.13 -23.16
CA GLU A 53 -15.11 11.37 -22.09
C GLU A 53 -14.42 12.29 -21.09
N ILE A 54 -13.73 13.31 -21.59
CA ILE A 54 -13.12 14.36 -20.76
C ILE A 54 -14.19 15.01 -19.89
N LYS A 55 -15.35 15.34 -20.47
CA LYS A 55 -16.50 15.92 -19.77
C LYS A 55 -17.04 14.98 -18.69
N VAL A 56 -17.26 13.71 -19.00
CA VAL A 56 -17.77 12.73 -18.03
C VAL A 56 -16.81 12.59 -16.85
N ALA A 57 -15.50 12.52 -17.11
CA ALA A 57 -14.49 12.46 -16.05
C ALA A 57 -14.49 13.72 -15.18
N ALA A 58 -14.52 14.89 -15.83
CA ALA A 58 -14.64 16.20 -15.20
C ALA A 58 -15.85 16.31 -14.26
N MET A 59 -17.02 15.84 -14.68
CA MET A 59 -18.26 15.90 -13.89
C MET A 59 -18.20 15.20 -12.55
N ARG A 60 -17.31 14.20 -12.40
CA ARG A 60 -17.22 13.44 -11.14
C ARG A 60 -16.73 14.28 -9.96
N ARG A 61 -16.09 15.42 -10.22
CA ARG A 61 -15.63 16.38 -9.20
C ARG A 61 -16.77 16.98 -8.39
N PHE A 62 -17.99 16.93 -8.91
CA PHE A 62 -19.18 17.48 -8.28
C PHE A 62 -20.08 16.36 -7.73
N PRO A 63 -21.10 16.71 -6.94
CA PRO A 63 -22.18 15.77 -6.65
C PRO A 63 -22.75 15.19 -7.96
N GLN A 64 -23.16 13.93 -7.94
CA GLN A 64 -23.55 13.19 -9.15
C GLN A 64 -24.94 13.58 -9.70
N PHE A 65 -25.35 14.86 -9.62
CA PHE A 65 -26.68 15.35 -10.00
C PHE A 65 -27.05 15.08 -11.46
N ALA A 66 -26.07 14.92 -12.36
CA ALA A 66 -26.30 14.54 -13.76
C ALA A 66 -26.95 13.15 -13.89
N LEU A 67 -26.89 12.33 -12.84
CA LEU A 67 -27.55 11.04 -12.76
C LEU A 67 -28.99 11.14 -12.22
N GLY A 68 -29.42 12.26 -11.65
CA GLY A 68 -30.76 12.44 -11.08
C GLY A 68 -30.75 13.24 -9.77
N GLU A 69 -31.93 13.63 -9.30
CA GLU A 69 -32.10 14.41 -8.05
C GLU A 69 -31.63 13.61 -6.82
N GLU A 70 -31.89 12.31 -6.80
CA GLU A 70 -31.45 11.35 -5.79
C GLU A 70 -29.92 11.25 -5.67
N TYR A 71 -29.20 11.63 -6.73
CA TYR A 71 -27.72 11.65 -6.77
C TYR A 71 -27.13 13.01 -6.42
N SER A 72 -27.96 14.04 -6.20
CA SER A 72 -27.52 15.44 -6.00
C SER A 72 -26.66 15.68 -4.76
N ARG A 73 -26.53 14.66 -3.89
CA ARG A 73 -25.72 14.69 -2.66
C ARG A 73 -24.62 13.63 -2.65
N ILE A 74 -24.56 12.76 -3.67
CA ILE A 74 -23.61 11.66 -3.71
C ILE A 74 -22.30 12.16 -4.30
N LEU A 75 -21.20 11.93 -3.60
CA LEU A 75 -19.85 12.14 -4.07
C LEU A 75 -19.19 10.79 -4.35
N VAL A 76 -18.37 10.76 -5.40
CA VAL A 76 -17.52 9.61 -5.75
C VAL A 76 -16.10 10.13 -5.98
N PRO A 77 -15.05 9.29 -5.83
CA PRO A 77 -13.68 9.70 -6.08
C PRO A 77 -13.51 10.23 -7.50
N ALA A 78 -12.89 11.40 -7.61
CA ALA A 78 -12.78 12.13 -8.86
C ALA A 78 -11.31 12.40 -9.20
N MET A 79 -10.67 11.40 -9.82
CA MET A 79 -9.32 11.53 -10.35
C MET A 79 -9.26 12.69 -11.35
N PRO A 80 -8.21 13.51 -11.34
CA PRO A 80 -8.03 14.59 -12.30
C PRO A 80 -7.46 14.04 -13.60
N CYS A 81 -8.07 13.00 -14.15
CA CYS A 81 -7.67 12.40 -15.41
C CYS A 81 -8.89 11.86 -16.16
N VAL A 82 -8.74 11.66 -17.46
CA VAL A 82 -9.71 10.92 -18.28
C VAL A 82 -9.89 9.49 -17.78
N ASP A 83 -11.00 8.82 -18.13
CA ASP A 83 -11.21 7.42 -17.75
C ASP A 83 -10.45 6.44 -18.65
N VAL A 84 -10.13 5.27 -18.11
CA VAL A 84 -9.76 4.09 -18.93
C VAL A 84 -11.00 3.27 -19.19
N LYS A 85 -11.19 2.88 -20.45
CA LYS A 85 -12.28 2.00 -20.88
C LYS A 85 -11.72 0.65 -21.31
N LEU A 86 -12.44 -0.41 -20.96
CA LEU A 86 -12.22 -1.72 -21.57
C LEU A 86 -13.02 -1.81 -22.86
N THR A 87 -12.31 -1.98 -23.98
CA THR A 87 -12.95 -2.29 -25.25
C THR A 87 -13.63 -3.65 -25.14
N LYS A 88 -14.86 -3.74 -25.67
CA LYS A 88 -15.52 -5.03 -25.81
C LYS A 88 -14.64 -5.88 -26.72
N VAL A 89 -14.40 -7.13 -26.31
CA VAL A 89 -13.92 -8.13 -27.26
C VAL A 89 -14.95 -8.10 -28.37
N LYS A 90 -14.57 -7.65 -29.56
CA LYS A 90 -15.36 -7.99 -30.73
C LYS A 90 -15.31 -9.50 -30.68
N GLU A 91 -16.43 -10.13 -30.33
CA GLU A 91 -16.66 -11.51 -30.69
C GLU A 91 -16.44 -11.50 -32.20
N GLU A 92 -15.20 -11.72 -32.61
CA GLU A 92 -14.89 -12.15 -33.95
C GLU A 92 -15.75 -13.38 -34.06
N LYS A 93 -16.92 -13.18 -34.66
CA LYS A 93 -17.75 -14.26 -35.12
C LYS A 93 -16.83 -14.95 -36.08
N ASP A 94 -16.10 -15.92 -35.57
CA ASP A 94 -15.40 -16.94 -36.32
C ASP A 94 -16.49 -17.64 -37.13
N LYS A 95 -16.87 -16.97 -38.23
CA LYS A 95 -17.21 -17.59 -39.49
C LYS A 95 -15.89 -18.14 -40.03
N GLU A 96 -15.26 -19.03 -39.28
CA GLU A 96 -14.36 -20.01 -39.87
C GLU A 96 -15.27 -20.87 -40.75
N SER A 97 -15.26 -20.52 -42.04
CA SER A 97 -15.52 -21.44 -43.12
C SER A 97 -14.77 -22.75 -42.84
N GLU A 98 -15.51 -23.87 -42.83
CA GLU A 98 -15.04 -25.25 -42.65
C GLU A 98 -14.09 -25.74 -43.77
N THR A 99 -13.10 -24.95 -44.19
CA THR A 99 -12.14 -25.36 -45.23
C THR A 99 -10.72 -25.35 -44.70
N GLU A 100 -10.25 -26.58 -44.49
CA GLU A 100 -8.86 -27.04 -44.64
C GLU A 100 -7.87 -26.80 -43.49
N THR A 101 -7.85 -27.78 -42.57
CA THR A 101 -6.66 -28.55 -42.17
C THR A 101 -5.29 -27.85 -42.19
N HIS A 102 -5.04 -26.97 -41.22
CA HIS A 102 -3.72 -26.87 -40.59
C HIS A 102 -3.86 -26.72 -39.08
N LYS A 103 -3.72 -27.86 -38.38
CA LYS A 103 -3.68 -27.96 -36.91
C LYS A 103 -2.42 -27.30 -36.37
N THR A 104 -2.40 -25.97 -36.25
CA THR A 104 -1.55 -25.29 -35.27
C THR A 104 -2.21 -25.50 -33.90
N LYS A 105 -1.56 -26.31 -33.05
CA LYS A 105 -2.01 -26.51 -31.67
C LYS A 105 -2.05 -25.14 -30.98
N ALA A 106 -3.26 -24.67 -30.65
CA ALA A 106 -3.43 -23.61 -29.68
C ALA A 106 -2.63 -23.98 -28.41
N PRO A 107 -1.92 -23.03 -27.79
CA PRO A 107 -1.23 -23.30 -26.53
C PRO A 107 -2.25 -23.87 -25.56
N LYS A 108 -1.96 -25.03 -24.97
CA LYS A 108 -2.81 -25.65 -23.95
C LYS A 108 -3.07 -24.59 -22.89
N GLN A 109 -4.27 -23.99 -22.87
CA GLN A 109 -4.72 -23.24 -21.72
C GLN A 109 -4.74 -24.22 -20.55
N ASP A 110 -3.90 -23.97 -19.55
CA ASP A 110 -3.78 -24.80 -18.36
C ASP A 110 -5.16 -25.09 -17.79
N LEU A 111 -5.47 -26.38 -17.60
CA LEU A 111 -6.72 -26.84 -16.97
C LEU A 111 -6.93 -26.15 -15.60
N ASN A 112 -5.84 -25.78 -14.92
CA ASN A 112 -5.84 -25.04 -13.65
C ASN A 112 -6.49 -23.64 -13.75
N ALA A 113 -6.43 -22.96 -14.90
CA ALA A 113 -7.03 -21.64 -15.06
C ALA A 113 -8.56 -21.68 -15.06
N LYS A 114 -9.18 -22.80 -15.49
CA LYS A 114 -10.64 -22.93 -15.50
C LYS A 114 -11.22 -23.05 -14.09
N ASP A 115 -10.54 -23.73 -13.18
CA ASP A 115 -11.01 -23.89 -11.80
C ASP A 115 -10.72 -22.64 -10.96
N GLU A 116 -9.60 -21.95 -11.22
CA GLU A 116 -9.32 -20.62 -10.68
C GLU A 116 -10.45 -19.62 -11.02
N LEU A 117 -10.83 -19.56 -12.30
CA LEU A 117 -11.89 -18.67 -12.80
C LEU A 117 -13.27 -19.02 -12.26
N LYS A 118 -13.57 -20.28 -11.91
CA LYS A 118 -14.87 -20.62 -11.29
C LYS A 118 -15.03 -19.99 -9.92
N TRP A 119 -13.95 -19.92 -9.15
CA TRP A 119 -14.01 -19.36 -7.80
C TRP A 119 -13.97 -17.83 -7.84
N VAL A 120 -12.97 -17.26 -8.53
CA VAL A 120 -12.86 -15.81 -8.74
C VAL A 120 -14.05 -15.26 -9.55
N GLY A 121 -14.73 -16.08 -10.34
CA GLY A 121 -15.85 -15.63 -11.16
C GLY A 121 -17.10 -15.16 -10.42
N ASN A 122 -17.17 -15.32 -9.09
CA ASN A 122 -18.31 -14.92 -8.28
C ASN A 122 -17.96 -13.71 -7.41
N PRO A 123 -18.72 -12.60 -7.47
CA PRO A 123 -18.50 -11.47 -6.59
C PRO A 123 -18.57 -11.84 -5.11
N LEU A 124 -17.62 -11.30 -4.34
CA LEU A 124 -17.50 -11.52 -2.90
C LEU A 124 -17.61 -10.19 -2.16
N LEU A 125 -18.32 -10.18 -1.04
CA LEU A 125 -18.52 -9.01 -0.19
C LEU A 125 -18.27 -9.38 1.27
N LYS A 126 -17.60 -8.51 2.02
CA LYS A 126 -17.37 -8.72 3.46
C LYS A 126 -18.68 -8.76 4.23
N CYS A 127 -18.73 -9.62 5.24
CA CYS A 127 -19.90 -9.81 6.09
C CYS A 127 -19.51 -10.25 7.50
N LYS A 128 -20.49 -10.24 8.41
CA LYS A 128 -20.35 -10.80 9.75
C LYS A 128 -20.28 -12.33 9.68
N LYS A 129 -19.57 -12.94 10.64
CA LYS A 129 -19.48 -14.40 10.77
C LYS A 129 -20.84 -15.10 10.94
N HIS A 130 -21.78 -14.48 11.66
CA HIS A 130 -23.03 -15.10 12.10
C HIS A 130 -24.27 -14.79 11.23
N GLU A 131 -24.15 -13.94 10.21
CA GLU A 131 -25.30 -13.56 9.36
C GLU A 131 -25.86 -14.74 8.53
N ASN A 132 -25.15 -15.87 8.45
CA ASN A 132 -25.47 -16.98 7.56
C ASN A 132 -25.93 -18.28 8.24
N GLU A 133 -26.28 -18.30 9.53
CA GLU A 133 -26.77 -19.55 10.14
C GLU A 133 -28.08 -20.06 9.49
N ASN A 134 -28.86 -19.17 8.86
CA ASN A 134 -30.12 -19.50 8.18
C ASN A 134 -30.03 -19.54 6.63
N ILE A 135 -28.94 -19.07 6.03
CA ILE A 135 -28.76 -19.01 4.58
C ILE A 135 -27.63 -19.97 4.21
N LYS A 136 -27.87 -20.93 3.31
CA LYS A 136 -26.86 -21.87 2.78
C LYS A 136 -25.81 -21.18 1.87
N CYS A 137 -25.34 -20.00 2.23
CA CYS A 137 -24.26 -19.32 1.54
C CYS A 137 -22.92 -19.78 2.12
N GLU A 138 -22.05 -20.28 1.26
CA GLU A 138 -20.68 -20.65 1.59
C GLU A 138 -19.90 -19.40 2.04
N LEU A 139 -19.53 -19.35 3.33
CA LEU A 139 -18.65 -18.30 3.86
C LEU A 139 -17.21 -18.60 3.47
N VAL A 140 -16.52 -17.57 3.00
CA VAL A 140 -15.09 -17.65 2.66
C VAL A 140 -14.28 -16.99 3.76
N HIS A 141 -13.39 -17.76 4.40
CA HIS A 141 -12.42 -17.24 5.35
C HIS A 141 -11.30 -16.48 4.61
N THR A 142 -10.96 -15.29 5.09
CA THR A 142 -10.02 -14.37 4.43
C THR A 142 -9.31 -13.52 5.48
N PHE A 143 -8.33 -12.71 5.07
CA PHE A 143 -7.66 -11.74 5.94
C PHE A 143 -8.02 -10.31 5.55
N ALA A 144 -8.09 -9.39 6.50
CA ALA A 144 -8.30 -7.98 6.18
C ALA A 144 -7.03 -7.36 5.55
N SER A 145 -7.23 -6.57 4.50
CA SER A 145 -6.20 -5.72 3.86
C SER A 145 -6.64 -4.26 3.96
N GLY A 146 -6.65 -3.77 5.21
CA GLY A 146 -7.30 -2.53 5.58
C GLY A 146 -8.84 -2.66 5.63
N VAL A 147 -9.49 -1.52 5.89
CA VAL A 147 -10.95 -1.44 6.11
C VAL A 147 -11.74 -1.93 4.89
N ARG A 148 -11.30 -1.56 3.68
CA ARG A 148 -12.05 -1.74 2.42
C ARG A 148 -11.54 -2.87 1.51
N SER A 149 -10.56 -3.63 1.96
CA SER A 149 -9.96 -4.69 1.15
C SER A 149 -9.74 -5.97 1.96
N ALA A 150 -9.61 -7.10 1.27
CA ALA A 150 -9.38 -8.41 1.86
C ALA A 150 -8.38 -9.22 1.03
N ILE A 151 -7.66 -10.15 1.66
CA ILE A 151 -6.81 -11.14 0.99
C ILE A 151 -7.42 -12.53 1.13
N VAL A 152 -7.79 -13.12 -0.01
CA VAL A 152 -8.30 -14.49 -0.06
C VAL A 152 -7.22 -15.43 -0.55
N GLU A 153 -7.09 -16.56 0.13
CA GLU A 153 -6.25 -17.67 -0.30
C GLU A 153 -7.06 -18.63 -1.17
N PHE A 154 -6.54 -18.90 -2.37
CA PHE A 154 -6.97 -20.02 -3.20
C PHE A 154 -5.93 -21.13 -3.12
N ARG A 155 -6.37 -22.34 -2.80
CA ARG A 155 -5.49 -23.51 -2.69
C ARG A 155 -6.15 -24.71 -3.36
N ASN A 156 -5.43 -25.34 -4.29
CA ASN A 156 -5.72 -26.69 -4.76
C ASN A 156 -4.51 -27.61 -4.47
N GLU A 157 -4.51 -28.84 -4.98
CA GLU A 157 -3.43 -29.81 -4.74
C GLU A 157 -2.05 -29.36 -5.27
N GLU A 158 -2.03 -28.50 -6.30
CA GLU A 158 -0.80 -28.11 -7.02
C GLU A 158 -0.38 -26.66 -6.79
N VAL A 159 -1.35 -25.79 -6.47
CA VAL A 159 -1.23 -24.34 -6.58
C VAL A 159 -1.82 -23.66 -5.35
N ARG A 160 -1.07 -22.70 -4.82
CA ARG A 160 -1.49 -21.78 -3.77
C ARG A 160 -1.29 -20.36 -4.28
N VAL A 161 -2.38 -19.61 -4.40
CA VAL A 161 -2.40 -18.23 -4.93
C VAL A 161 -3.19 -17.36 -3.97
N PHE A 162 -2.76 -16.11 -3.80
CA PHE A 162 -3.46 -15.14 -2.98
C PHE A 162 -4.03 -14.03 -3.84
N TYR A 163 -5.31 -13.71 -3.61
CA TYR A 163 -6.00 -12.62 -4.28
C TYR A 163 -6.30 -11.49 -3.32
N ARG A 164 -5.94 -10.27 -3.71
CA ARG A 164 -6.37 -9.06 -3.04
C ARG A 164 -7.65 -8.53 -3.69
N LEU A 165 -8.69 -8.41 -2.89
CA LEU A 165 -9.99 -7.84 -3.26
C LEU A 165 -10.09 -6.43 -2.69
N LYS A 166 -10.16 -5.41 -3.54
CA LYS A 166 -10.23 -4.00 -3.14
C LYS A 166 -11.58 -3.38 -3.46
N GLY A 167 -12.25 -2.82 -2.46
CA GLY A 167 -13.64 -2.38 -2.60
C GLY A 167 -14.66 -3.50 -2.36
N CYS A 168 -14.31 -4.48 -1.51
CA CYS A 168 -15.15 -5.64 -1.20
C CYS A 168 -16.00 -5.43 0.08
N GLY A 169 -16.41 -4.21 0.39
CA GLY A 169 -17.16 -3.83 1.59
C GLY A 169 -16.31 -3.07 2.62
N ASN A 170 -16.96 -2.45 3.58
CA ASN A 170 -16.35 -1.65 4.65
C ASN A 170 -16.46 -2.40 5.97
N ASN A 171 -15.37 -3.02 6.42
CA ASN A 171 -15.43 -4.00 7.52
C ASN A 171 -16.52 -5.05 7.25
N GLU A 172 -17.45 -5.27 8.18
CA GLU A 172 -18.53 -6.25 8.05
C GLU A 172 -19.85 -5.63 7.56
N ASP A 173 -19.85 -4.32 7.26
CA ASP A 173 -21.06 -3.53 7.03
C ASP A 173 -21.43 -3.39 5.52
N GLY A 174 -20.76 -4.14 4.64
CA GLY A 174 -20.99 -4.04 3.19
C GLY A 174 -20.68 -2.64 2.63
N PHE A 175 -21.58 -2.06 1.84
CA PHE A 175 -21.43 -0.71 1.29
C PHE A 175 -22.16 0.31 2.15
N LEU A 176 -21.42 1.23 2.77
CA LEU A 176 -21.97 2.20 3.71
C LEU A 176 -22.10 3.58 3.08
N TYR A 177 -23.20 4.27 3.39
CA TYR A 177 -23.37 5.69 3.08
C TYR A 177 -22.88 6.54 4.25
N ARG A 178 -21.83 7.34 4.04
CA ARG A 178 -21.24 8.19 5.08
C ARG A 178 -21.46 9.67 4.79
N CYS A 179 -21.96 10.40 5.77
CA CYS A 179 -22.02 11.86 5.75
C CYS A 179 -20.61 12.48 5.93
N ILE A 180 -20.24 13.47 5.09
CA ILE A 180 -18.88 14.05 5.06
C ILE A 180 -18.80 15.42 5.74
N GLN A 181 -19.93 16.11 5.98
CA GLN A 181 -19.95 17.44 6.59
C GLN A 181 -21.18 17.64 7.49
N ASP A 182 -20.97 18.21 8.68
CA ASP A 182 -22.04 18.57 9.65
C ASP A 182 -22.84 19.85 9.29
N ASN A 183 -22.70 20.36 8.07
CA ASN A 183 -23.39 21.56 7.62
C ASN A 183 -24.80 21.27 7.06
N THR A 184 -25.58 22.33 6.87
CA THR A 184 -27.00 22.35 6.43
C THR A 184 -27.37 21.53 5.17
N LEU A 185 -26.41 21.02 4.40
CA LEU A 185 -26.61 20.10 3.27
C LEU A 185 -25.50 19.04 3.25
N PRO A 186 -25.66 17.91 3.96
CA PRO A 186 -24.59 16.93 4.07
C PRO A 186 -24.35 16.19 2.75
N PHE A 187 -23.09 16.08 2.31
CA PHE A 187 -22.73 15.18 1.23
C PHE A 187 -22.60 13.74 1.72
N MET A 188 -22.87 12.79 0.83
CA MET A 188 -22.78 11.36 1.11
C MET A 188 -21.66 10.74 0.27
N GLU A 189 -20.77 10.01 0.93
CA GLU A 189 -19.77 9.11 0.34
C GLU A 189 -20.31 7.69 0.34
N ILE A 190 -20.04 6.93 -0.72
CA ILE A 190 -20.24 5.47 -0.71
C ILE A 190 -18.91 4.82 -0.29
N ARG A 191 -18.87 4.27 0.93
CA ARG A 191 -17.72 3.58 1.51
C ARG A 191 -17.78 2.09 1.20
N GLY A 192 -16.61 1.44 1.24
CA GLY A 192 -16.49 0.00 1.06
C GLY A 192 -16.49 -0.48 -0.39
N SER A 193 -16.77 0.40 -1.36
CA SER A 193 -16.79 0.06 -2.79
C SER A 193 -15.63 0.73 -3.52
N SER A 194 -15.12 0.07 -4.56
CA SER A 194 -14.49 0.75 -5.69
C SER A 194 -15.58 1.13 -6.70
N PHE A 195 -15.27 1.97 -7.68
CA PHE A 195 -16.19 2.34 -8.75
C PHE A 195 -15.65 1.84 -10.07
N LEU A 196 -16.50 1.72 -11.09
CA LEU A 196 -16.07 1.21 -12.40
C LEU A 196 -14.85 1.98 -12.93
N HIS A 197 -14.90 3.32 -12.92
CA HIS A 197 -13.81 4.15 -13.42
C HIS A 197 -12.52 4.04 -12.58
N THR A 198 -12.62 3.91 -11.25
CA THR A 198 -11.44 3.73 -10.39
C THR A 198 -10.86 2.32 -10.51
N SER A 199 -11.72 1.29 -10.64
CA SER A 199 -11.30 -0.11 -10.70
C SER A 199 -10.53 -0.40 -11.99
N VAL A 200 -11.07 0.02 -13.14
CA VAL A 200 -10.40 -0.15 -14.44
C VAL A 200 -9.10 0.65 -14.49
N ARG A 201 -9.09 1.88 -13.94
CA ARG A 201 -7.88 2.70 -13.85
C ARG A 201 -6.80 2.02 -13.02
N GLU A 202 -7.13 1.52 -11.83
CA GLU A 202 -6.15 0.89 -10.94
C GLU A 202 -5.54 -0.38 -11.56
N LEU A 203 -6.36 -1.24 -12.18
CA LEU A 203 -5.90 -2.44 -12.89
C LEU A 203 -4.97 -2.05 -14.05
N TYR A 204 -5.34 -1.03 -14.83
CA TYR A 204 -4.50 -0.50 -15.91
C TYR A 204 -3.17 0.06 -15.43
N MET A 205 -3.18 0.89 -14.38
CA MET A 205 -1.97 1.47 -13.82
C MET A 205 -1.08 0.42 -13.18
N ASN A 206 -1.63 -0.60 -12.54
CA ASN A 206 -0.85 -1.71 -11.99
C ASN A 206 -0.06 -2.44 -13.08
N ASP A 207 -0.69 -2.82 -14.18
CA ASP A 207 -0.02 -3.48 -15.32
C ASP A 207 1.01 -2.57 -16.01
N LEU A 208 0.71 -1.28 -16.16
CA LEU A 208 1.62 -0.31 -16.74
C LEU A 208 2.87 -0.14 -15.87
N ILE A 209 2.67 0.13 -14.58
CA ILE A 209 3.75 0.36 -13.62
C ILE A 209 4.59 -0.90 -13.45
N GLN A 210 3.98 -2.09 -13.41
CA GLN A 210 4.73 -3.33 -13.32
C GLN A 210 5.71 -3.51 -14.49
N ARG A 211 5.29 -3.18 -15.72
CA ARG A 211 6.19 -3.18 -16.89
C ARG A 211 7.32 -2.18 -16.75
N ILE A 212 7.00 -0.94 -16.33
CA ILE A 212 7.99 0.12 -16.12
C ILE A 212 9.02 -0.27 -15.05
N LEU A 213 8.57 -0.82 -13.92
CA LEU A 213 9.45 -1.29 -12.85
C LEU A 213 10.32 -2.46 -13.30
N LYS A 214 9.81 -3.37 -14.14
CA LYS A 214 10.61 -4.46 -14.69
C LYS A 214 11.68 -4.00 -15.68
N ASP A 215 11.33 -3.05 -16.54
CA ASP A 215 12.18 -2.60 -17.65
C ASP A 215 12.96 -1.31 -17.36
N ASN A 216 13.05 -0.90 -16.08
CA ASN A 216 13.64 0.37 -15.69
C ASN A 216 15.13 0.52 -16.12
N ALA A 217 15.53 1.78 -16.28
CA ALA A 217 16.88 2.14 -16.72
C ALA A 217 18.00 1.72 -15.74
N TYR A 218 17.67 1.56 -14.45
CA TYR A 218 18.63 1.22 -13.39
C TYR A 218 18.90 -0.28 -13.28
N LYS A 219 18.12 -1.13 -13.97
CA LYS A 219 18.21 -2.61 -13.92
C LYS A 219 18.05 -3.18 -12.51
N ILE A 220 17.32 -2.47 -11.66
CA ILE A 220 16.93 -2.93 -10.32
C ILE A 220 15.63 -3.75 -10.46
N PRO A 221 15.52 -4.99 -9.96
CA PRO A 221 14.37 -5.85 -10.23
C PRO A 221 13.17 -5.55 -9.32
N PHE A 222 12.71 -4.29 -9.31
CA PHE A 222 11.47 -3.93 -8.63
C PHE A 222 10.28 -4.62 -9.28
N ARG A 223 9.29 -4.96 -8.46
CA ARG A 223 8.01 -5.53 -8.89
C ARG A 223 6.89 -4.98 -8.02
N CYS A 224 5.69 -4.86 -8.56
CA CYS A 224 4.50 -4.55 -7.78
C CYS A 224 4.16 -5.71 -6.84
N ALA A 225 3.55 -5.40 -5.70
CA ALA A 225 3.03 -6.42 -4.79
C ALA A 225 1.78 -7.11 -5.37
N ASN A 226 0.91 -6.34 -6.04
CA ASN A 226 -0.13 -6.89 -6.91
C ASN A 226 0.52 -7.34 -8.22
N ILE A 227 0.91 -8.62 -8.28
CA ILE A 227 1.70 -9.17 -9.38
C ILE A 227 0.91 -9.42 -10.66
N ARG A 228 -0.42 -9.46 -10.60
CA ARG A 228 -1.29 -9.55 -11.78
C ARG A 228 -2.62 -8.86 -11.55
N SER A 229 -3.06 -8.08 -12.52
CA SER A 229 -4.41 -7.52 -12.58
C SER A 229 -5.38 -8.56 -13.15
N VAL A 230 -6.28 -9.09 -12.34
CA VAL A 230 -7.11 -10.25 -12.72
C VAL A 230 -8.42 -9.78 -13.36
N GLY A 231 -9.07 -8.79 -12.76
CA GLY A 231 -10.39 -8.33 -13.16
C GLY A 231 -11.04 -7.46 -12.10
N TYR A 232 -12.34 -7.28 -12.23
CA TYR A 232 -13.15 -6.66 -11.18
C TYR A 232 -14.53 -7.32 -11.08
N TYR A 233 -15.11 -7.27 -9.88
CA TYR A 233 -16.52 -7.55 -9.67
C TYR A 233 -17.33 -6.30 -9.97
N GLU A 234 -18.42 -6.44 -10.71
CA GLU A 234 -19.51 -5.48 -10.78
C GLU A 234 -20.68 -6.08 -10.02
N TYR A 235 -21.01 -5.50 -8.87
CA TYR A 235 -22.09 -6.00 -8.03
C TYR A 235 -23.44 -5.66 -8.67
N GLU A 236 -24.35 -6.63 -8.69
CA GLU A 236 -25.75 -6.36 -8.98
C GLU A 236 -26.38 -5.56 -7.84
N GLU A 237 -27.44 -4.83 -8.15
CA GLU A 237 -28.23 -4.13 -7.15
C GLU A 237 -28.79 -5.14 -6.14
N GLY A 238 -28.31 -5.06 -4.90
CA GLY A 238 -28.92 -5.76 -3.79
C GLY A 238 -30.21 -5.06 -3.35
N GLU A 239 -30.98 -5.74 -2.51
CA GLU A 239 -31.97 -5.09 -1.65
C GLU A 239 -31.21 -4.20 -0.65
N GLU A 240 -30.82 -2.99 -1.08
CA GLU A 240 -30.31 -1.98 -0.16
C GLU A 240 -31.42 -1.69 0.86
N GLU A 241 -31.11 -1.79 2.15
CA GLU A 241 -32.09 -1.59 3.24
C GLU A 241 -32.65 -0.16 3.29
N ASP A 242 -32.06 0.77 2.54
CA ASP A 242 -32.45 2.19 2.47
C ASP A 242 -33.18 2.54 1.16
N ASP A 243 -34.16 3.45 1.24
CA ASP A 243 -35.03 3.94 0.15
C ASP A 243 -34.31 4.55 -1.09
N ILE A 244 -32.98 4.63 -1.11
CA ILE A 244 -32.20 5.29 -2.17
C ILE A 244 -31.48 4.27 -3.04
N LYS A 245 -32.16 3.79 -4.09
CA LYS A 245 -31.55 2.92 -5.11
C LYS A 245 -30.64 3.70 -6.06
N LEU A 246 -29.32 3.67 -5.80
CA LEU A 246 -28.33 4.37 -6.63
C LEU A 246 -27.82 3.54 -7.84
N SER A 247 -28.74 2.89 -8.57
CA SER A 247 -28.50 2.01 -9.74
C SER A 247 -27.47 2.50 -10.79
N LYS A 248 -27.44 3.80 -11.07
CA LYS A 248 -26.55 4.42 -12.06
C LYS A 248 -25.08 4.50 -11.64
N ILE A 249 -24.76 4.31 -10.35
CA ILE A 249 -23.38 4.23 -9.87
C ILE A 249 -22.99 2.77 -9.68
N LYS A 250 -22.12 2.28 -10.55
CA LYS A 250 -21.63 0.90 -10.50
C LYS A 250 -20.65 0.72 -9.36
N LYS A 251 -21.08 -0.05 -8.36
CA LYS A 251 -20.25 -0.53 -7.25
C LYS A 251 -19.41 -1.69 -7.74
N CYS A 252 -18.10 -1.61 -7.51
CA CYS A 252 -17.14 -2.57 -8.02
C CYS A 252 -16.14 -3.01 -6.94
N CYS A 253 -15.46 -4.13 -7.20
CA CYS A 253 -14.30 -4.56 -6.44
C CYS A 253 -13.17 -4.98 -7.39
N SER A 254 -12.00 -4.33 -7.31
CA SER A 254 -10.81 -4.71 -8.08
C SER A 254 -10.21 -6.00 -7.52
N VAL A 255 -9.79 -6.92 -8.41
CA VAL A 255 -9.19 -8.21 -8.06
C VAL A 255 -7.76 -8.28 -8.59
N PHE A 256 -6.82 -8.53 -7.69
CA PHE A 256 -5.41 -8.68 -8.02
C PHE A 256 -4.87 -10.00 -7.48
N GLU A 257 -3.99 -10.66 -8.22
CA GLU A 257 -3.07 -11.63 -7.62
C GLU A 257 -2.00 -10.86 -6.85
N THR A 258 -1.74 -11.23 -5.61
CA THR A 258 -0.77 -10.53 -4.75
C THR A 258 0.26 -11.47 -4.17
N ILE A 259 1.49 -10.98 -4.00
CA ILE A 259 2.52 -11.66 -3.23
C ILE A 259 2.45 -11.35 -1.74
N GLY A 260 1.64 -10.37 -1.29
CA GLY A 260 1.61 -9.94 0.11
C GLY A 260 0.73 -8.76 0.47
N ASN A 261 0.68 -8.50 1.77
CA ASN A 261 0.01 -7.32 2.32
C ASN A 261 0.73 -6.69 3.54
N ARG A 262 1.94 -7.15 3.89
CA ARG A 262 2.74 -6.56 5.00
C ARG A 262 3.20 -5.15 4.66
N ARG A 263 2.60 -4.14 5.27
CA ARG A 263 2.85 -2.73 4.97
C ARG A 263 4.12 -2.24 5.66
N LEU A 264 4.94 -1.48 4.93
CA LEU A 264 6.18 -0.92 5.47
C LEU A 264 5.92 -0.04 6.71
N GLY A 265 4.93 0.85 6.68
CA GLY A 265 4.61 1.70 7.83
C GLY A 265 4.08 0.90 9.01
N ASP A 266 2.90 0.31 8.83
CA ASP A 266 2.09 -0.26 9.91
C ASP A 266 2.67 -1.51 10.55
N ASP A 267 3.26 -2.35 9.71
CA ASP A 267 3.70 -3.67 10.13
C ASP A 267 5.19 -3.67 10.45
N LEU A 268 6.01 -3.13 9.55
CA LEU A 268 7.46 -3.18 9.71
C LEU A 268 7.99 -2.06 10.60
N ILE A 269 7.79 -0.79 10.26
CA ILE A 269 8.45 0.29 11.00
C ILE A 269 7.88 0.38 12.42
N ILE A 270 6.55 0.35 12.58
CA ILE A 270 5.94 0.31 13.92
C ILE A 270 6.36 -0.95 14.68
N GLY A 271 6.40 -2.12 14.02
CA GLY A 271 6.86 -3.35 14.63
C GLY A 271 8.30 -3.29 15.12
N LEU A 272 9.21 -2.66 14.35
CA LEU A 272 10.59 -2.43 14.76
C LEU A 272 10.68 -1.45 15.94
N GLU A 273 9.90 -0.37 15.93
CA GLU A 273 9.82 0.57 17.06
C GLU A 273 9.39 -0.14 18.35
N CYS A 274 8.38 -1.02 18.28
CA CYS A 274 7.96 -1.86 19.41
C CYS A 274 9.05 -2.84 19.91
N LEU A 275 10.08 -3.11 19.11
CA LEU A 275 11.19 -3.98 19.46
C LEU A 275 12.39 -3.23 20.03
N TYR A 276 12.43 -1.89 20.06
CA TYR A 276 13.62 -1.16 20.49
C TYR A 276 14.09 -1.55 21.89
N ASP A 277 13.19 -1.60 22.88
CA ASP A 277 13.53 -2.03 24.25
C ASP A 277 14.05 -3.47 24.34
N ARG A 278 13.76 -4.26 23.32
CA ARG A 278 14.07 -5.68 23.24
C ARG A 278 15.41 -5.93 22.56
N ILE A 279 15.75 -5.15 21.54
CA ILE A 279 16.92 -5.38 20.70
C ILE A 279 18.06 -4.39 20.96
N ILE A 280 17.77 -3.20 21.49
CA ILE A 280 18.76 -2.14 21.70
C ILE A 280 19.39 -2.24 23.09
N ASP A 281 20.70 -2.11 23.14
CA ASP A 281 21.49 -2.04 24.37
C ASP A 281 21.54 -0.61 24.90
N TRP A 282 20.49 -0.21 25.60
CA TRP A 282 20.32 1.15 26.13
C TRP A 282 21.42 1.60 27.11
N ASP A 283 22.14 0.65 27.72
CA ASP A 283 23.26 0.95 28.63
C ASP A 283 24.48 1.45 27.84
N ASN A 284 24.65 0.94 26.61
CA ASN A 284 25.72 1.32 25.70
C ASN A 284 25.31 2.41 24.68
N VAL A 285 24.05 2.84 24.67
CA VAL A 285 23.65 4.07 23.97
C VAL A 285 24.20 5.26 24.77
N HIS A 286 25.38 5.76 24.36
CA HIS A 286 26.12 6.81 25.05
C HIS A 286 25.32 8.11 25.11
N LYS A 287 25.24 8.69 26.31
CA LYS A 287 24.55 9.96 26.57
C LYS A 287 25.20 11.13 25.84
N ASP A 288 26.51 11.09 25.70
CA ASP A 288 27.32 12.17 25.14
C ASP A 288 27.25 12.23 23.60
N ASP A 289 26.95 11.10 22.95
CA ASP A 289 26.80 11.05 21.48
C ASP A 289 25.56 11.80 20.98
N TYR A 290 24.51 11.93 21.82
CA TYR A 290 23.26 12.61 21.43
C TYR A 290 22.98 13.93 22.14
N MET A 291 23.51 14.16 23.36
CA MET A 291 23.30 15.41 24.10
C MET A 291 24.44 16.42 23.95
N SER A 292 25.60 16.01 23.41
CA SER A 292 26.65 16.99 23.20
C SER A 292 26.21 17.96 22.10
N LYS A 293 26.13 19.25 22.42
CA LYS A 293 25.97 20.35 21.44
C LYS A 293 27.07 20.36 20.36
N ASN A 294 28.07 19.50 20.50
CA ASN A 294 29.18 19.28 19.57
C ASN A 294 29.02 18.00 18.73
N SER A 295 27.91 17.25 18.85
CA SER A 295 27.71 16.06 18.04
C SER A 295 27.61 16.47 16.56
N THR A 296 28.57 16.04 15.75
CA THR A 296 28.58 16.30 14.28
C THR A 296 27.46 15.56 13.52
N ILE A 297 26.50 15.00 14.26
CA ILE A 297 25.51 14.04 13.78
C ILE A 297 24.16 14.75 13.62
N ILE A 298 23.72 15.50 14.64
CA ILE A 298 22.45 16.23 14.64
C ILE A 298 22.70 17.72 14.48
N ASP A 299 21.97 18.34 13.56
CA ASP A 299 21.98 19.78 13.38
C ASP A 299 21.39 20.48 14.62
N SER A 300 22.12 21.46 15.16
CA SER A 300 21.70 22.20 16.36
C SER A 300 20.36 22.91 16.19
N SER A 301 19.95 23.24 14.96
CA SER A 301 18.64 23.85 14.66
C SER A 301 17.46 22.93 15.01
N ARG A 302 17.70 21.63 15.20
CA ARG A 302 16.67 20.67 15.61
C ARG A 302 16.54 20.50 17.12
N ILE A 303 17.45 21.06 17.90
CA ILE A 303 17.39 20.97 19.36
C ILE A 303 16.70 22.24 19.85
N ASN A 304 15.53 22.08 20.47
CA ASN A 304 14.85 23.22 21.07
C ASN A 304 15.71 23.79 22.20
N GLU A 305 16.03 25.09 22.12
CA GLU A 305 16.93 25.75 23.06
C GLU A 305 16.38 25.76 24.50
N SER A 306 15.06 25.74 24.67
CA SER A 306 14.42 25.90 25.98
C SER A 306 14.44 24.62 26.82
N ASP A 307 14.30 23.45 26.19
CA ASP A 307 14.16 22.15 26.87
C ASP A 307 15.19 21.11 26.43
N GLY A 308 15.97 21.39 25.38
CA GLY A 308 16.93 20.46 24.81
C GLY A 308 16.29 19.28 24.08
N ILE A 309 14.99 19.32 23.80
CA ILE A 309 14.26 18.25 23.14
C ILE A 309 14.58 18.28 21.64
N LEU A 310 14.85 17.10 21.08
CA LEU A 310 15.08 16.92 19.65
C LEU A 310 13.75 16.99 18.90
N MET A 311 13.71 17.84 17.88
CA MET A 311 12.60 17.94 16.95
C MET A 311 12.41 16.62 16.20
N GLU A 312 11.18 16.13 16.21
CA GLU A 312 10.78 14.92 15.49
C GLU A 312 11.12 15.01 14.00
N THR A 313 11.46 13.89 13.37
CA THR A 313 11.89 13.86 11.96
C THR A 313 10.87 14.48 11.01
N TYR A 314 9.56 14.24 11.20
CA TYR A 314 8.55 14.83 10.31
C TYR A 314 8.46 16.35 10.46
N MET A 315 8.58 16.88 11.69
CA MET A 315 8.66 18.33 11.92
C MET A 315 9.93 18.92 11.31
N ALA A 316 11.06 18.22 11.43
CA ALA A 316 12.32 18.63 10.79
C ALA A 316 12.16 18.71 9.26
N VAL A 317 11.48 17.73 8.65
CA VAL A 317 11.15 17.76 7.22
C VAL A 317 10.25 18.95 6.86
N LEU A 318 9.18 19.20 7.63
CA LEU A 318 8.28 20.35 7.40
C LEU A 318 8.99 21.70 7.52
N CYS A 319 9.91 21.83 8.47
CA CYS A 319 10.69 23.04 8.70
C CYS A 319 11.89 23.19 7.76
N GLY A 320 12.18 22.19 6.90
CA GLY A 320 13.37 22.19 6.05
C GLY A 320 14.69 22.09 6.83
N CYS A 321 14.66 21.56 8.05
CA CYS A 321 15.84 21.36 8.87
C CYS A 321 16.72 20.23 8.30
N PRO A 322 18.06 20.34 8.39
CA PRO A 322 18.94 19.25 8.00
C PRO A 322 18.70 17.97 8.80
N LEU A 323 18.63 16.84 8.11
CA LEU A 323 18.57 15.51 8.72
C LEU A 323 19.99 14.98 9.01
N ILE A 324 20.07 13.93 9.81
CA ILE A 324 21.33 13.25 10.11
C ILE A 324 22.03 12.79 8.82
N GLN A 325 23.30 13.19 8.68
CA GLN A 325 24.10 12.91 7.49
C GLN A 325 24.95 11.64 7.60
N LYS A 326 25.24 11.19 8.83
CA LYS A 326 26.15 10.07 9.11
C LYS A 326 25.41 8.97 9.87
N LYS A 327 25.76 7.72 9.59
CA LYS A 327 25.25 6.57 10.35
C LYS A 327 25.68 6.70 11.80
N VAL A 328 24.76 6.33 12.70
CA VAL A 328 25.01 6.24 14.14
C VAL A 328 25.08 4.76 14.50
N ALA A 329 26.08 4.39 15.29
CA ALA A 329 26.16 3.06 15.86
C ALA A 329 25.10 2.93 16.98
N ILE A 330 24.07 2.12 16.75
CA ILE A 330 23.03 1.78 17.72
C ILE A 330 23.35 0.37 18.23
N PRO A 331 23.96 0.23 19.43
CA PRO A 331 24.38 -1.06 19.92
C PRO A 331 23.17 -1.98 20.11
N LEU A 332 23.26 -3.17 19.51
CA LEU A 332 22.29 -4.23 19.74
C LEU A 332 22.71 -5.07 20.94
N LYS A 333 21.75 -5.50 21.75
CA LYS A 333 22.00 -6.39 22.89
C LYS A 333 22.75 -7.64 22.44
N HIS A 334 23.87 -7.92 23.11
CA HIS A 334 24.68 -9.10 22.79
C HIS A 334 24.00 -10.44 23.14
N ASN A 335 23.04 -10.42 24.08
CA ASN A 335 22.29 -11.59 24.55
C ASN A 335 20.78 -11.33 24.48
N ILE A 336 20.24 -11.20 23.27
CA ILE A 336 18.79 -11.03 23.09
C ILE A 336 18.04 -12.25 23.67
N GLN A 337 18.63 -13.45 23.70
CA GLN A 337 18.01 -14.69 24.23
C GLN A 337 17.56 -14.66 25.71
N ASP A 338 18.29 -13.99 26.62
CA ASP A 338 18.12 -14.21 28.08
C ASP A 338 16.92 -13.50 28.72
N ARG A 339 16.19 -12.64 27.99
CA ARG A 339 15.06 -11.87 28.57
C ARG A 339 13.68 -12.15 27.95
N PHE A 340 13.58 -12.90 26.84
CA PHE A 340 12.28 -13.23 26.24
C PHE A 340 11.60 -14.45 26.87
N THR A 341 12.38 -15.28 27.55
CA THR A 341 12.00 -16.63 27.96
C THR A 341 11.08 -16.73 29.18
N LYS A 342 10.40 -15.66 29.66
CA LYS A 342 9.55 -15.86 30.85
C LYS A 342 8.27 -15.06 31.08
N ASN A 343 8.14 -13.79 30.69
CA ASN A 343 7.10 -12.98 31.35
C ASN A 343 6.05 -12.22 30.51
N ASN A 344 6.06 -12.18 29.17
CA ASN A 344 5.05 -11.35 28.45
C ASN A 344 4.64 -11.80 27.04
N LEU A 345 5.02 -13.01 26.59
CA LEU A 345 4.49 -13.63 25.36
C LEU A 345 3.74 -14.90 25.77
N GLU A 346 2.66 -14.76 26.53
CA GLU A 346 1.86 -15.90 27.00
C GLU A 346 1.06 -16.61 25.88
N THR A 347 1.14 -16.16 24.62
CA THR A 347 0.29 -16.69 23.56
C THR A 347 1.10 -17.13 22.33
N HIS A 348 1.25 -18.45 22.22
CA HIS A 348 1.48 -19.25 21.00
C HIS A 348 2.80 -19.08 20.20
N CYS A 349 3.54 -17.97 20.32
CA CYS A 349 4.73 -17.70 19.48
C CYS A 349 6.09 -17.67 20.22
N ALA A 350 6.13 -17.84 21.55
CA ALA A 350 7.35 -17.67 22.35
C ALA A 350 8.49 -18.63 21.95
N GLY A 351 8.19 -19.91 21.73
CA GLY A 351 9.21 -20.91 21.36
C GLY A 351 9.84 -20.69 19.98
N GLU A 352 9.16 -20.00 19.07
CA GLU A 352 9.65 -19.73 17.72
C GLU A 352 10.43 -18.41 17.65
N TYR A 353 10.05 -17.43 18.47
CA TYR A 353 10.87 -16.23 18.73
C TYR A 353 12.29 -16.63 19.16
N ASP A 354 12.39 -17.56 20.12
CA ASP A 354 13.68 -18.06 20.62
C ASP A 354 14.52 -18.75 19.53
N LYS A 355 13.88 -19.42 18.56
CA LYS A 355 14.57 -20.08 17.43
C LYS A 355 15.10 -19.07 16.41
N ILE A 356 14.29 -18.07 16.04
CA ILE A 356 14.72 -16.97 15.16
C ILE A 356 15.91 -16.25 15.79
N MET A 357 15.82 -15.97 17.09
CA MET A 357 16.90 -15.35 17.84
C MET A 357 18.15 -16.21 17.94
N LYS A 358 17.98 -17.52 18.15
CA LYS A 358 19.08 -18.49 18.15
C LYS A 358 19.79 -18.51 16.79
N SER A 359 19.06 -18.50 15.67
CA SER A 359 19.63 -18.39 14.32
C SER A 359 20.47 -17.12 14.13
N ILE A 360 19.98 -15.96 14.61
CA ILE A 360 20.76 -14.71 14.57
C ILE A 360 22.08 -14.86 15.34
N LEU A 361 22.05 -15.43 16.55
CA LEU A 361 23.21 -15.53 17.43
C LEU A 361 24.21 -16.60 16.99
N GLU A 362 23.74 -17.74 16.48
CA GLU A 362 24.56 -18.86 16.01
C GLU A 362 25.20 -18.59 14.64
N SER A 363 24.60 -17.70 13.83
CA SER A 363 25.17 -17.29 12.56
C SER A 363 26.42 -16.40 12.68
N LYS A 364 26.92 -16.16 13.91
CA LYS A 364 28.28 -15.64 14.15
C LYS A 364 29.31 -16.63 13.60
N ASP A 365 29.62 -16.47 12.32
CA ASP A 365 30.77 -17.10 11.72
C ASP A 365 32.02 -16.61 12.46
N LYS A 366 32.60 -17.51 13.28
CA LYS A 366 33.75 -17.21 14.17
C LYS A 366 34.97 -16.69 13.41
N ASN A 367 34.99 -16.81 12.08
CA ASN A 367 36.10 -16.42 11.23
C ASN A 367 35.89 -15.12 10.45
N THR A 368 34.71 -14.52 10.49
CA THR A 368 34.47 -13.28 9.75
C THR A 368 34.61 -12.09 10.67
N GLN A 369 35.82 -11.51 10.72
CA GLN A 369 36.00 -10.10 11.08
C GLN A 369 35.30 -9.25 10.01
N VAL A 370 33.96 -9.26 10.00
CA VAL A 370 33.19 -8.30 9.21
C VAL A 370 33.44 -6.95 9.86
N SER A 371 34.23 -6.10 9.20
CA SER A 371 34.61 -4.76 9.64
C SER A 371 33.45 -3.75 9.66
N GLY A 372 32.21 -4.23 9.77
CA GLY A 372 31.01 -3.43 10.04
C GLY A 372 30.39 -3.97 11.31
N THR A 373 30.37 -3.15 12.37
CA THR A 373 29.83 -3.58 13.66
C THR A 373 28.34 -3.88 13.52
N SER A 374 27.84 -4.88 14.24
CA SER A 374 26.40 -5.18 14.39
C SER A 374 25.56 -3.96 14.78
N ASN A 375 26.20 -2.90 15.24
CA ASN A 375 25.59 -1.70 15.78
C ASN A 375 25.02 -0.78 14.68
N GLU A 376 25.41 -0.94 13.41
CA GLU A 376 24.89 -0.09 12.32
C GLU A 376 23.72 -0.74 11.54
N ILE A 377 23.37 -1.98 11.84
CA ILE A 377 22.43 -2.75 11.02
C ILE A 377 21.04 -2.11 10.92
N LEU A 378 20.54 -1.51 12.00
CA LEU A 378 19.25 -0.83 11.98
C LEU A 378 19.29 0.42 11.07
N CYS A 379 20.33 1.23 11.18
CA CYS A 379 20.54 2.37 10.28
C CYS A 379 20.64 1.93 8.82
N ASP A 380 21.34 0.82 8.54
CA ASP A 380 21.47 0.26 7.20
C ASP A 380 20.15 -0.25 6.63
N ILE A 381 19.36 -0.94 7.46
CA ILE A 381 18.01 -1.39 7.11
C ILE A 381 17.14 -0.19 6.76
N MET A 382 17.07 0.81 7.66
CA MET A 382 16.22 1.98 7.47
C MET A 382 16.65 2.78 6.24
N TYR A 383 17.95 3.01 6.06
CA TYR A 383 18.48 3.65 4.86
C TYR A 383 18.10 2.91 3.59
N ARG A 384 18.24 1.58 3.56
CA ARG A 384 17.89 0.77 2.39
C ARG A 384 16.40 0.83 2.08
N LEU A 385 15.52 0.70 3.08
CA LEU A 385 14.06 0.81 2.88
C LEU A 385 13.69 2.18 2.31
N GLY A 386 14.34 3.22 2.79
CA GLY A 386 14.16 4.59 2.30
C GLY A 386 14.60 4.72 0.85
N PHE A 387 15.80 4.22 0.55
CA PHE A 387 16.38 4.24 -0.79
C PHE A 387 15.51 3.48 -1.79
N GLU A 388 15.04 2.28 -1.45
CA GLU A 388 14.15 1.52 -2.32
C GLU A 388 12.81 2.25 -2.56
N SER A 389 12.23 2.86 -1.51
CA SER A 389 11.01 3.66 -1.63
C SER A 389 11.19 4.84 -2.58
N GLY A 390 12.31 5.57 -2.44
CA GLY A 390 12.58 6.73 -3.28
C GLY A 390 12.98 6.35 -4.71
N MET A 391 13.64 5.21 -4.91
CA MET A 391 13.90 4.67 -6.25
C MET A 391 12.60 4.34 -6.98
N ILE A 392 11.63 3.71 -6.30
CA ILE A 392 10.31 3.45 -6.88
C ILE A 392 9.64 4.78 -7.27
N GLN A 393 9.61 5.75 -6.35
CA GLN A 393 9.03 7.08 -6.60
C GLN A 393 9.72 7.78 -7.79
N ARG A 394 11.05 7.71 -7.87
CA ARG A 394 11.85 8.26 -8.97
C ARG A 394 11.48 7.64 -10.29
N ILE A 395 11.39 6.31 -10.35
CA ILE A 395 11.05 5.59 -11.58
C ILE A 395 9.67 6.02 -12.07
N LEU A 396 8.68 6.17 -11.19
CA LEU A 396 7.35 6.67 -11.56
C LEU A 396 7.41 8.11 -12.10
N PHE A 397 8.11 8.99 -11.39
CA PHE A 397 8.28 10.39 -11.79
C PHE A 397 8.97 10.55 -13.16
N GLU A 398 10.06 9.83 -13.39
CA GLU A 398 10.80 9.85 -14.65
C GLU A 398 9.94 9.34 -15.82
N ASN A 399 8.94 8.50 -15.54
CA ASN A 399 7.94 8.03 -16.49
C ASN A 399 6.64 8.85 -16.49
N LYS A 400 6.64 10.03 -15.86
CA LYS A 400 5.52 10.98 -15.86
C LYS A 400 4.24 10.40 -15.27
N ILE A 401 4.38 9.60 -14.21
CA ILE A 401 3.28 8.99 -13.47
C ILE A 401 3.13 9.69 -12.13
N SER A 402 1.92 10.15 -11.81
CA SER A 402 1.53 10.41 -10.43
C SER A 402 1.00 9.12 -9.82
N TRP A 403 1.43 8.82 -8.61
CA TRP A 403 0.93 7.73 -7.78
C TRP A 403 -0.35 8.12 -7.01
N GLY A 404 -1.20 8.97 -7.59
CA GLY A 404 -2.52 9.30 -7.04
C GLY A 404 -2.51 10.40 -6.00
N THR A 405 -1.70 11.43 -6.21
CA THR A 405 -1.79 12.68 -5.43
C THR A 405 -2.66 13.69 -6.15
N TYR A 406 -3.78 14.08 -5.54
CA TYR A 406 -4.69 15.06 -6.13
C TYR A 406 -5.66 15.60 -5.07
N GLN A 407 -6.29 16.74 -5.35
CA GLN A 407 -7.41 17.23 -4.55
C GLN A 407 -8.73 16.83 -5.21
N ASP A 408 -9.80 16.53 -4.48
CA ASP A 408 -11.17 16.48 -4.98
C ASP A 408 -12.16 16.99 -3.91
N ALA A 409 -13.46 16.67 -4.06
CA ALA A 409 -14.49 17.08 -3.12
C ALA A 409 -14.33 16.49 -1.70
N PHE A 410 -13.54 15.43 -1.52
CA PHE A 410 -13.18 14.86 -0.23
C PHE A 410 -11.94 15.51 0.39
N GLY A 411 -11.24 16.39 -0.32
CA GLY A 411 -10.02 17.05 0.14
C GLY A 411 -8.78 16.60 -0.63
N TYR A 412 -7.61 16.72 0.00
CA TYR A 412 -6.34 16.24 -0.56
C TYR A 412 -6.19 14.74 -0.34
N HIS A 413 -5.84 14.05 -1.42
CA HIS A 413 -5.45 12.65 -1.45
C HIS A 413 -3.96 12.57 -1.76
N CYS A 414 -3.25 11.71 -1.05
CA CYS A 414 -1.86 11.39 -1.32
C CYS A 414 -1.68 9.90 -1.13
N ASN A 415 -1.62 9.17 -2.23
CA ASN A 415 -1.45 7.73 -2.20
C ASN A 415 0.03 7.30 -2.22
N ALA A 416 0.98 8.23 -2.40
CA ALA A 416 2.40 7.97 -2.13
C ALA A 416 2.70 8.09 -0.62
N HIS A 417 2.52 7.00 0.12
CA HIS A 417 2.83 6.91 1.54
C HIS A 417 3.43 5.55 1.90
N CYS A 418 4.11 5.45 3.04
CA CYS A 418 4.86 4.24 3.39
C CYS A 418 3.98 2.97 3.49
N ASN A 419 2.68 3.09 3.74
CA ASN A 419 1.77 1.95 3.74
C ASN A 419 1.40 1.40 2.37
N ASN A 420 1.85 2.04 1.28
CA ASN A 420 1.70 1.52 -0.08
C ASN A 420 2.97 0.82 -0.56
N TYR A 421 3.79 0.35 0.37
CA TYR A 421 4.88 -0.58 0.09
C TYR A 421 4.67 -1.87 0.88
N VAL A 422 4.82 -3.01 0.20
CA VAL A 422 4.86 -4.34 0.81
C VAL A 422 6.30 -4.79 1.02
N VAL A 423 6.56 -5.35 2.20
CA VAL A 423 7.90 -5.83 2.60
C VAL A 423 8.12 -7.30 2.17
N THR A 424 9.01 -7.55 1.21
CA THR A 424 9.17 -8.83 0.47
C THR A 424 10.20 -9.82 0.97
N ILE A 425 11.10 -9.44 1.87
CA ILE A 425 12.26 -10.29 2.20
C ILE A 425 11.95 -11.51 3.09
N ALA A 426 10.77 -11.55 3.73
CA ALA A 426 10.50 -12.56 4.76
C ALA A 426 10.46 -14.03 4.26
N ASN A 427 10.35 -14.25 2.95
CA ASN A 427 10.29 -15.58 2.31
C ASN A 427 11.43 -15.84 1.31
N ALA A 428 12.47 -15.00 1.30
CA ALA A 428 13.62 -15.22 0.43
C ALA A 428 14.42 -16.43 0.94
N GLU A 429 14.35 -17.57 0.24
CA GLU A 429 15.32 -18.63 0.46
C GLU A 429 16.73 -18.03 0.27
N PRO A 430 17.64 -18.19 1.25
CA PRO A 430 18.99 -17.61 1.20
C PRO A 430 19.86 -18.15 0.04
N ALA A 431 19.34 -19.09 -0.77
CA ALA A 431 20.08 -19.80 -1.80
C ALA A 431 19.95 -19.21 -3.22
N ASN A 432 19.00 -18.31 -3.51
CA ASN A 432 18.85 -17.74 -4.85
C ASN A 432 19.58 -16.41 -5.01
N THR A 433 20.60 -16.41 -5.87
CA THR A 433 21.60 -15.37 -6.16
C THR A 433 21.06 -14.09 -6.84
N SER A 434 19.74 -13.92 -6.96
CA SER A 434 19.17 -12.75 -7.61
C SER A 434 19.09 -11.56 -6.64
N PRO A 435 19.34 -10.31 -7.09
CA PRO A 435 19.01 -9.13 -6.29
C PRO A 435 17.56 -9.20 -5.82
N ILE A 436 17.34 -9.13 -4.51
CA ILE A 436 16.01 -9.09 -3.93
C ILE A 436 15.75 -7.66 -3.49
N CYS A 437 14.83 -6.97 -4.15
CA CYS A 437 14.21 -5.77 -3.61
C CYS A 437 13.39 -6.16 -2.39
N TRP A 438 13.50 -5.38 -1.31
CA TRP A 438 12.78 -5.56 -0.06
C TRP A 438 11.43 -4.89 -0.04
N LEU A 439 11.22 -3.92 -0.92
CA LEU A 439 9.95 -3.24 -1.09
C LEU A 439 9.34 -3.54 -2.45
N SER A 440 8.02 -3.68 -2.46
CA SER A 440 7.20 -3.76 -3.65
C SER A 440 6.06 -2.76 -3.53
N PRO A 441 5.91 -1.79 -4.44
CA PRO A 441 4.80 -0.86 -4.38
C PRO A 441 3.48 -1.62 -4.51
N LEU A 442 2.50 -1.18 -3.75
CA LEU A 442 1.15 -1.70 -3.66
C LEU A 442 0.18 -0.53 -3.82
N ASP A 443 -1.02 -0.83 -4.30
CA ASP A 443 -2.13 0.13 -4.41
C ASP A 443 -1.78 1.34 -5.29
N PHE A 444 -2.10 1.23 -6.58
CA PHE A 444 -2.03 2.34 -7.54
C PHE A 444 -3.39 3.02 -7.67
N ASP A 445 -4.06 3.19 -6.52
CA ASP A 445 -5.31 3.92 -6.45
C ASP A 445 -5.11 5.25 -7.13
N MET A 446 -5.94 5.48 -8.14
CA MET A 446 -6.11 6.83 -8.68
C MET A 446 -4.82 7.39 -9.28
N ALA A 447 -3.86 6.52 -9.62
CA ALA A 447 -2.65 6.89 -10.35
C ALA A 447 -3.01 7.27 -11.80
N PHE A 448 -2.25 8.17 -12.41
CA PHE A 448 -2.48 8.63 -13.79
C PHE A 448 -1.18 9.17 -14.40
N LEU A 449 -1.16 9.25 -15.74
CA LEU A 449 -0.06 9.83 -16.50
C LEU A 449 -0.22 11.35 -16.68
N GLU A 450 0.88 12.06 -16.86
CA GLU A 450 0.91 13.51 -17.12
C GLU A 450 0.06 13.90 -18.35
N ASN A 451 0.08 13.10 -19.41
CA ASN A 451 -0.70 13.36 -20.62
C ASN A 451 -2.21 13.06 -20.48
N GLU A 452 -2.62 12.41 -19.39
CA GLU A 452 -4.02 12.14 -19.06
C GLU A 452 -4.58 13.20 -18.08
N TYR A 453 -3.71 14.04 -17.52
CA TYR A 453 -4.04 14.99 -16.47
C TYR A 453 -5.01 16.06 -16.98
N LEU A 454 -6.12 16.20 -16.27
CA LEU A 454 -7.13 17.23 -16.50
C LEU A 454 -6.95 18.31 -15.43
N PRO A 455 -6.46 19.51 -15.78
CA PRO A 455 -6.34 20.60 -14.82
C PRO A 455 -7.71 21.01 -14.25
N TYR A 456 -7.68 21.70 -13.12
CA TYR A 456 -8.88 22.08 -12.39
C TYR A 456 -9.68 23.20 -13.09
N HIS A 457 -9.00 24.20 -13.63
CA HIS A 457 -9.63 25.30 -14.36
C HIS A 457 -9.57 25.09 -15.87
N HIS A 458 -10.62 24.47 -16.43
CA HIS A 458 -10.86 24.62 -17.87
C HIS A 458 -11.59 25.96 -18.09
N PRO A 459 -11.10 26.87 -18.94
CA PRO A 459 -11.58 28.26 -19.03
C PRO A 459 -13.05 28.48 -19.42
N ASN A 460 -13.84 27.41 -19.60
CA ASN A 460 -15.27 27.46 -19.91
C ASN A 460 -16.10 26.52 -19.02
N TRP A 461 -15.57 26.07 -17.88
CA TRP A 461 -16.20 25.02 -17.08
C TRP A 461 -17.59 25.43 -16.59
N SER A 462 -17.74 26.62 -16.02
CA SER A 462 -19.02 27.10 -15.48
C SER A 462 -20.07 27.28 -16.59
N GLU A 463 -19.67 27.81 -17.74
CA GLU A 463 -20.55 27.91 -18.92
C GLU A 463 -20.94 26.53 -19.45
N TRP A 464 -20.00 25.59 -19.43
CA TRP A 464 -20.22 24.22 -19.87
C TRP A 464 -21.20 23.47 -18.95
N MET A 465 -21.03 23.58 -17.63
CA MET A 465 -21.95 23.05 -16.60
C MET A 465 -23.35 23.64 -16.74
N GLU A 466 -23.48 24.89 -17.17
CA GLU A 466 -24.78 25.50 -17.40
C GLU A 466 -25.50 24.96 -18.64
N LYS A 467 -24.75 24.61 -19.70
CA LYS A 467 -25.30 24.15 -21.00
C LYS A 467 -25.72 22.68 -21.03
N HIS A 468 -25.03 21.80 -20.31
CA HIS A 468 -25.13 20.34 -20.53
C HIS A 468 -25.98 19.61 -19.49
N VAL A 469 -26.54 20.33 -18.53
CA VAL A 469 -27.38 19.75 -17.51
C VAL A 469 -28.84 19.94 -17.93
N ILE A 470 -29.33 18.96 -18.67
CA ILE A 470 -30.67 18.96 -19.28
C ILE A 470 -31.70 18.50 -18.26
N GLY A 471 -32.79 19.26 -18.10
CA GLY A 471 -33.97 18.84 -17.34
C GLY A 471 -33.92 19.12 -15.82
N GLU A 472 -32.99 19.93 -15.34
CA GLU A 472 -32.94 20.28 -13.91
C GLU A 472 -34.10 21.17 -13.47
N SER A 473 -34.67 20.84 -12.32
CA SER A 473 -35.57 21.73 -11.58
C SER A 473 -34.85 23.03 -11.21
N GLU A 474 -35.58 24.14 -11.07
CA GLU A 474 -35.01 25.42 -10.64
C GLU A 474 -34.26 25.30 -9.29
N TYR A 475 -34.71 24.37 -8.45
CA TYR A 475 -34.04 24.03 -7.20
C TYR A 475 -32.62 23.48 -7.41
N LEU A 476 -32.45 22.52 -8.34
CA LEU A 476 -31.14 21.95 -8.65
C LEU A 476 -30.22 22.98 -9.29
N LYS A 477 -30.73 23.83 -10.18
CA LYS A 477 -29.96 24.94 -10.77
C LYS A 477 -29.42 25.90 -9.70
N ALA A 478 -30.24 26.29 -8.73
CA ALA A 478 -29.85 27.18 -7.65
C ALA A 478 -28.77 26.54 -6.76
N LYS A 479 -28.93 25.26 -6.41
CA LYS A 479 -27.91 24.49 -5.69
C LYS A 479 -26.61 24.41 -6.48
N ARG A 480 -26.66 24.03 -7.76
CA ARG A 480 -25.49 23.94 -8.65
C ARG A 480 -24.70 25.24 -8.71
N LYS A 481 -25.37 26.39 -8.88
CA LYS A 481 -24.69 27.70 -8.87
C LYS A 481 -23.98 27.97 -7.55
N LYS A 482 -24.62 27.64 -6.42
CA LYS A 482 -23.99 27.73 -5.10
C LYS A 482 -22.78 26.80 -5.00
N TRP A 483 -22.87 25.58 -5.52
CA TRP A 483 -21.78 24.59 -5.49
C TRP A 483 -20.59 25.02 -6.34
N ILE A 484 -20.81 25.42 -7.59
CA ILE A 484 -19.75 25.93 -8.48
C ILE A 484 -18.97 27.04 -7.76
N LYS A 485 -19.66 28.00 -7.14
CA LYS A 485 -19.01 29.05 -6.37
C LYS A 485 -18.20 28.54 -5.16
N ILE A 486 -18.65 27.49 -4.47
CA ILE A 486 -17.90 26.90 -3.35
C ILE A 486 -16.64 26.22 -3.86
N PHE A 487 -16.76 25.39 -4.90
CA PHE A 487 -15.63 24.66 -5.49
C PHE A 487 -14.61 25.60 -6.14
N ASP A 488 -15.07 26.58 -6.92
CA ASP A 488 -14.21 27.59 -7.55
C ASP A 488 -13.37 28.38 -6.53
N ASN A 489 -13.90 28.60 -5.31
CA ASN A 489 -13.19 29.32 -4.25
C ASN A 489 -12.25 28.45 -3.42
N GLN A 490 -12.34 27.12 -3.50
CA GLN A 490 -11.60 26.19 -2.63
C GLN A 490 -10.45 25.46 -3.32
N GLN A 491 -10.33 25.60 -4.65
CA GLN A 491 -9.39 24.80 -5.42
C GLN A 491 -8.20 25.63 -5.86
N VAL A 492 -7.01 25.14 -5.49
CA VAL A 492 -5.74 25.65 -5.98
C VAL A 492 -5.41 24.86 -7.23
N GLU A 493 -5.14 25.56 -8.33
CA GLU A 493 -4.67 24.91 -9.53
C GLU A 493 -3.23 24.43 -9.32
N HIS A 494 -3.05 23.11 -9.29
CA HIS A 494 -1.74 22.48 -9.22
C HIS A 494 -1.32 22.08 -10.62
N SER A 495 -0.13 22.48 -11.06
CA SER A 495 0.46 21.85 -12.24
C SER A 495 0.79 20.38 -11.94
N PHE A 496 1.00 19.56 -12.98
CA PHE A 496 1.45 18.18 -12.76
C PHE A 496 2.77 18.13 -11.97
N LYS A 497 3.66 19.12 -12.16
CA LYS A 497 4.90 19.25 -11.37
C LYS A 497 4.61 19.52 -9.89
N ASP A 498 3.60 20.34 -9.57
CA ASP A 498 3.20 20.61 -8.20
C ASP A 498 2.63 19.35 -7.55
N ILE A 499 1.83 18.57 -8.29
CA ILE A 499 1.32 17.27 -7.85
C ILE A 499 2.47 16.31 -7.49
N ILE A 500 3.47 16.17 -8.38
CA ILE A 500 4.64 15.33 -8.10
C ILE A 500 5.40 15.84 -6.86
N THR A 501 5.51 17.16 -6.70
CA THR A 501 6.20 17.75 -5.53
C THR A 501 5.44 17.42 -4.24
N LEU A 502 4.11 17.55 -4.25
CA LEU A 502 3.25 17.17 -3.14
C LEU A 502 3.37 15.68 -2.82
N GLU A 503 3.44 14.83 -3.85
CA GLU A 503 3.57 13.38 -3.72
C GLU A 503 4.91 12.98 -3.07
N ILE A 504 6.02 13.57 -3.53
CA ILE A 504 7.35 13.36 -2.93
C ILE A 504 7.34 13.79 -1.46
N ASN A 505 6.74 14.95 -1.16
CA ASN A 505 6.63 15.45 0.21
C ASN A 505 5.73 14.56 1.08
N GLY A 506 4.61 14.07 0.55
CA GLY A 506 3.71 13.17 1.26
C GLY A 506 4.41 11.87 1.64
N ASN A 507 5.14 11.26 0.71
CA ASN A 507 5.91 10.06 0.98
C ASN A 507 7.04 10.33 1.99
N ARG A 508 7.76 11.44 1.83
CA ARG A 508 8.80 11.89 2.77
C ARG A 508 8.26 12.04 4.19
N LEU A 509 7.13 12.73 4.36
CA LEU A 509 6.50 12.94 5.67
C LEU A 509 5.97 11.63 6.26
N SER A 510 5.38 10.76 5.43
CA SER A 510 4.94 9.43 5.85
C SER A 510 6.10 8.58 6.39
N LEU A 511 7.23 8.55 5.67
CA LEU A 511 8.45 7.88 6.12
C LEU A 511 9.01 8.52 7.40
N ALA A 512 8.95 9.84 7.52
CA ALA A 512 9.37 10.60 8.68
C ALA A 512 8.51 10.37 9.95
N GLY A 513 7.37 9.67 9.81
CA GLY A 513 6.49 9.34 10.93
C GLY A 513 5.37 10.36 11.16
N ASP A 514 5.01 11.17 10.17
CA ASP A 514 3.89 12.10 10.27
C ASP A 514 2.58 11.35 10.60
N PRO A 515 1.86 11.74 11.67
CA PRO A 515 0.66 11.03 12.10
C PRO A 515 -0.59 11.34 11.27
N GLN A 516 -0.58 12.40 10.45
CA GLN A 516 -1.73 12.85 9.66
C GLN A 516 -1.74 12.28 8.24
N ILE A 517 -0.57 12.01 7.66
CA ILE A 517 -0.46 11.49 6.29
C ILE A 517 -0.69 9.97 6.19
N SER A 518 -0.53 9.22 7.29
CA SER A 518 -0.98 7.82 7.35
C SER A 518 -2.52 7.77 7.43
N THR A 519 -3.18 7.87 6.27
CA THR A 519 -4.64 7.82 6.17
C THR A 519 -5.17 6.51 6.77
N GLY A 520 -5.69 6.60 8.00
CA GLY A 520 -6.34 5.49 8.68
C GLY A 520 -5.44 4.59 9.53
N VAL A 521 -4.21 5.02 9.86
CA VAL A 521 -3.34 4.24 10.74
C VAL A 521 -2.81 5.09 11.88
N GLN A 522 -2.98 4.57 13.10
CA GLN A 522 -2.37 5.12 14.30
C GLN A 522 -0.85 4.88 14.22
N ASN A 523 -0.11 5.87 13.71
CA ASN A 523 1.37 5.89 13.63
C ASN A 523 2.06 6.02 15.01
N THR A 524 1.33 5.80 16.09
CA THR A 524 1.83 5.94 17.46
C THR A 524 1.81 4.60 18.14
N VAL A 525 3.00 4.07 18.46
CA VAL A 525 3.13 3.06 19.51
C VAL A 525 2.60 3.70 20.80
N PRO A 526 1.62 3.11 21.52
CA PRO A 526 1.20 3.61 22.82
C PRO A 526 2.42 3.67 23.74
N SER A 527 2.95 4.88 23.95
CA SER A 527 4.20 5.08 24.68
C SER A 527 3.93 4.98 26.17
N ASN A 528 4.01 3.79 26.74
CA ASN A 528 4.04 3.65 28.20
C ASN A 528 5.40 4.12 28.77
N HIS A 529 6.43 4.27 27.93
CA HIS A 529 7.79 4.62 28.34
C HIS A 529 8.57 5.43 27.27
N SER A 530 8.25 6.70 27.02
CA SER A 530 9.16 7.56 26.22
C SER A 530 10.27 8.13 27.11
N SER A 531 11.42 7.44 27.15
CA SER A 531 12.65 8.07 27.65
C SER A 531 13.28 8.90 26.52
N PRO A 532 13.96 10.02 26.82
CA PRO A 532 14.63 10.82 25.78
C PRO A 532 15.62 10.03 24.90
N LYS A 533 16.19 8.93 25.41
CA LYS A 533 17.04 8.02 24.62
C LYS A 533 16.25 7.24 23.56
N HIS A 534 15.06 6.76 23.92
CA HIS A 534 14.22 5.96 23.02
C HIS A 534 13.78 6.80 21.83
N ASP A 535 13.24 7.95 22.18
CA ASP A 535 12.90 9.08 21.35
C ASP A 535 14.04 9.42 20.38
N PHE A 536 15.25 9.73 20.88
CA PHE A 536 16.43 9.96 20.04
C PHE A 536 16.67 8.86 19.01
N VAL A 537 16.71 7.59 19.43
CA VAL A 537 16.96 6.49 18.50
C VAL A 537 15.85 6.37 17.44
N LYS A 538 14.58 6.55 17.84
CA LYS A 538 13.46 6.55 16.91
C LYS A 538 13.67 7.59 15.80
N TRP A 539 13.98 8.83 16.16
CA TRP A 539 14.17 9.89 15.15
C TRP A 539 15.44 9.69 14.33
N VAL A 540 16.52 9.15 14.89
CA VAL A 540 17.72 8.79 14.11
C VAL A 540 17.39 7.76 13.03
N LEU A 541 16.62 6.73 13.38
CA LEU A 541 16.23 5.69 12.44
C LEU A 541 15.26 6.20 11.37
N ARG A 542 14.34 7.10 11.73
CA ARG A 542 13.45 7.79 10.79
C ARG A 542 14.22 8.75 9.87
N ASP A 543 15.21 9.46 10.39
CA ASP A 543 16.13 10.28 9.61
C ASP A 543 16.87 9.46 8.56
N MET A 544 17.42 8.29 8.94
CA MET A 544 18.11 7.42 8.00
C MET A 544 17.19 6.91 6.89
N LEU A 545 15.92 6.62 7.23
CA LEU A 545 14.89 6.26 6.26
C LEU A 545 14.62 7.39 5.27
N VAL A 546 14.39 8.62 5.76
CA VAL A 546 14.16 9.78 4.89
C VAL A 546 15.40 10.15 4.09
N LYS A 547 16.59 9.98 4.67
CA LYS A 547 17.87 10.21 3.99
C LYS A 547 18.02 9.26 2.81
N GLY A 548 17.78 7.96 3.00
CA GLY A 548 17.82 6.97 1.92
C GLY A 548 16.86 7.35 0.79
N PHE A 549 15.65 7.78 1.14
CA PHE A 549 14.66 8.26 0.19
C PHE A 549 15.17 9.46 -0.63
N ASN A 550 15.64 10.52 0.03
CA ASN A 550 16.16 11.71 -0.65
C ASN A 550 17.39 11.39 -1.51
N ASP A 551 18.34 10.62 -0.99
CA ASP A 551 19.54 10.21 -1.70
C ASP A 551 19.18 9.53 -3.05
N SER A 552 18.19 8.65 -3.06
CA SER A 552 17.76 7.98 -4.29
C SER A 552 17.13 8.92 -5.33
N LEU A 553 16.50 10.02 -4.90
CA LEU A 553 15.95 11.06 -5.79
C LEU A 553 17.06 11.96 -6.34
N ASP A 554 18.05 12.30 -5.52
CA ASP A 554 19.07 13.31 -5.84
C ASP A 554 20.29 12.72 -6.56
N MET A 555 20.56 11.42 -6.42
CA MET A 555 21.72 10.76 -7.02
C MET A 555 21.67 10.72 -8.56
N THR A 556 22.83 10.68 -9.20
CA THR A 556 22.94 10.33 -10.62
C THR A 556 22.70 8.83 -10.83
N PRO A 557 22.35 8.38 -12.05
CA PRO A 557 22.20 6.94 -12.33
C PRO A 557 23.44 6.10 -11.99
N SER A 558 24.65 6.61 -12.23
CA SER A 558 25.90 5.93 -11.86
C SER A 558 26.07 5.80 -10.35
N GLN A 559 25.69 6.83 -9.58
CA GLN A 559 25.69 6.77 -8.12
C GLN A 559 24.67 5.76 -7.59
N ILE A 560 23.47 5.70 -8.19
CA ILE A 560 22.44 4.71 -7.83
C ILE A 560 22.96 3.30 -8.05
N GLN A 561 23.53 3.02 -9.23
CA GLN A 561 24.10 1.71 -9.52
C GLN A 561 25.21 1.37 -8.52
N HIS A 562 26.09 2.31 -8.22
CA HIS A 562 27.14 2.11 -7.23
C HIS A 562 26.55 1.78 -5.85
N VAL A 563 25.61 2.57 -5.33
CA VAL A 563 24.96 2.30 -4.04
C VAL A 563 24.24 0.95 -4.06
N TRP A 564 23.51 0.64 -5.12
CA TRP A 564 22.80 -0.63 -5.24
C TRP A 564 23.76 -1.83 -5.23
N PHE A 565 24.78 -1.82 -6.08
CA PHE A 565 25.71 -2.95 -6.22
C PHE A 565 26.71 -3.05 -5.07
N GLU A 566 27.27 -1.94 -4.63
CA GLU A 566 28.31 -1.94 -3.59
C GLU A 566 27.72 -2.00 -2.18
N ASN A 567 26.62 -1.28 -1.94
CA ASN A 567 26.08 -1.15 -0.58
C ASN A 567 24.95 -2.12 -0.28
N PHE A 568 24.19 -2.64 -1.25
CA PHE A 568 23.05 -3.53 -0.97
C PHE A 568 23.23 -4.95 -1.49
N MET A 569 23.77 -5.13 -2.69
CA MET A 569 24.02 -6.45 -3.27
C MET A 569 25.16 -7.21 -2.57
N LYS A 570 26.12 -6.49 -1.99
CA LYS A 570 27.23 -7.09 -1.23
C LYS A 570 26.88 -7.32 0.24
N TRP A 571 25.61 -7.20 0.64
CA TRP A 571 25.22 -7.60 1.99
C TRP A 571 25.56 -9.08 2.17
N SER A 572 26.32 -9.38 3.23
CA SER A 572 26.62 -10.76 3.56
C SER A 572 25.31 -11.53 3.82
N PRO A 573 25.27 -12.84 3.54
CA PRO A 573 24.13 -13.68 3.89
C PRO A 573 23.71 -13.52 5.37
N TYR A 574 24.69 -13.33 6.25
CA TYR A 574 24.47 -12.99 7.67
C TYR A 574 23.64 -11.72 7.87
N LYS A 575 24.00 -10.62 7.18
CA LYS A 575 23.30 -9.34 7.29
C LYS A 575 21.85 -9.44 6.78
N ILE A 576 21.65 -10.17 5.68
CA ILE A 576 20.33 -10.46 5.11
C ILE A 576 19.50 -11.29 6.09
N ASN A 577 20.08 -12.32 6.70
CA ASN A 577 19.41 -13.15 7.70
C ASN A 577 18.97 -12.32 8.92
N ILE A 578 19.84 -11.45 9.45
CA ILE A 578 19.47 -10.55 10.56
C ILE A 578 18.29 -9.65 10.17
N ALA A 579 18.34 -9.01 9.00
CA ALA A 579 17.25 -8.14 8.56
C ALA A 579 15.93 -8.91 8.42
N SER A 580 15.94 -10.07 7.75
CA SER A 580 14.75 -10.91 7.60
C SER A 580 14.16 -11.34 8.94
N ASN A 581 15.02 -11.74 9.88
CA ASN A 581 14.60 -12.12 11.22
C ASN A 581 14.01 -10.94 12.00
N LEU A 582 14.65 -9.77 11.97
CA LEU A 582 14.11 -8.54 12.58
C LEU A 582 12.74 -8.19 12.00
N PHE A 583 12.52 -8.39 10.70
CA PHE A 583 11.23 -8.12 10.08
C PHE A 583 10.17 -9.10 10.58
N ASN A 584 10.47 -10.40 10.59
CA ASN A 584 9.58 -11.42 11.16
C ASN A 584 9.22 -11.13 12.62
N LEU A 585 10.19 -10.70 13.42
CA LEU A 585 9.94 -10.29 14.81
C LEU A 585 9.06 -9.04 14.90
N ALA A 586 9.31 -8.03 14.07
CA ALA A 586 8.53 -6.80 14.03
C ALA A 586 7.05 -7.11 13.77
N LEU A 587 6.80 -8.05 12.86
CA LEU A 587 5.47 -8.49 12.48
C LEU A 587 4.77 -9.29 13.58
N ILE A 588 5.46 -10.22 14.21
CA ILE A 588 4.92 -10.97 15.36
C ILE A 588 4.58 -9.97 16.47
N GLN A 589 5.49 -9.05 16.78
CA GLN A 589 5.30 -8.06 17.84
C GLN A 589 4.12 -7.13 17.54
N ARG A 590 3.98 -6.65 16.29
CA ARG A 590 2.88 -5.77 15.90
C ARG A 590 1.53 -6.45 16.07
N ASN A 591 1.44 -7.72 15.66
CA ASN A 591 0.19 -8.47 15.72
C ASN A 591 -0.14 -8.95 17.14
N GLY A 592 0.85 -9.32 17.94
CA GLY A 592 0.65 -9.69 19.35
C GLY A 592 0.22 -8.53 20.24
N VAL A 593 0.41 -7.28 19.81
CA VAL A 593 -0.07 -6.07 20.52
C VAL A 593 -1.54 -5.74 20.14
N VAL A 594 -2.08 -6.32 19.06
CA VAL A 594 -3.42 -6.02 18.54
C VAL A 594 -4.47 -7.07 18.95
N VAL A 595 -4.05 -8.20 19.53
CA VAL A 595 -4.94 -9.28 19.99
C VAL A 595 -5.39 -9.05 21.43
#